data_AF-A0A9E5MCH2-F1
#
_entry.id   AF-A0A9E5MCH2-F1
#
_cell.length_a   1.000
_cell.length_b   1.000
_cell.length_c   1.000
_cell.angle_alpha   90.00
_cell.angle_beta   90.00
_cell.angle_gamma   90.00
#
_symmetry.space_group_name_H-M   'P 1'
#
loop_
_entity.id
_entity.type
_entity.pdbx_description
1 polymer ?
#
loop_
_entity_poly.entity_id
_entity_poly.type
_entity_poly.pdbx_seq_one_letter_code
_entity_poly.pdbx_strand_id
1 'polypeptide(L)'
;MKRRQFIQSASATSALGAMGLMSGCATTGGTHGPKVVVVGGGYGGATAAKYVRMWSDYGIQVTLIEPNASFISCPISNLVIGGSKTMADITTSYDNLVKRHGVNLVKDYVTQIDPDKRIVKLAGGTEVPYDRLILSPGVDFMFDALPGLNKAGAKEKVLHAWKAGAQTVALRKQLEAMPDGGVYALSIP
;
A
#
# COMPACT_ATOMS: atom_id res chain seq x y z
N MET A 1 42.44 -3.06 65.65
CA MET A 1 41.30 -2.90 64.72
C MET A 1 40.25 -3.95 65.09
N LYS A 2 39.02 -3.53 65.43
CA LYS A 2 38.02 -4.38 66.12
C LYS A 2 37.25 -5.26 65.12
N ARG A 3 37.22 -6.58 65.35
CA ARG A 3 36.50 -7.63 64.59
C ARG A 3 35.04 -7.29 64.20
N ARG A 4 34.38 -6.39 64.93
CA ARG A 4 32.99 -5.95 64.68
C ARG A 4 32.82 -5.03 63.46
N GLN A 5 33.85 -4.31 63.01
CA GLN A 5 33.73 -3.41 61.84
C GLN A 5 33.82 -4.15 60.50
N PHE A 6 34.43 -5.35 60.48
CA PHE A 6 34.57 -6.16 59.26
C PHE A 6 33.26 -6.84 58.85
N ILE A 7 32.41 -7.23 59.81
CA ILE A 7 31.11 -7.85 59.51
C ILE A 7 30.09 -6.80 59.03
N GLN A 8 30.15 -5.57 59.54
CA GLN A 8 29.28 -4.47 59.09
C GLN A 8 29.56 -4.01 57.65
N SER A 9 30.78 -4.21 57.15
CA SER A 9 31.17 -3.87 55.77
C SER A 9 30.85 -5.00 54.77
N ALA A 10 30.64 -6.24 55.23
CA ALA A 10 30.26 -7.37 54.38
C ALA A 10 28.74 -7.43 54.07
N SER A 11 27.89 -6.80 54.87
CA SER A 11 26.43 -6.76 54.66
C SER A 11 25.96 -5.64 53.72
N ALA A 12 26.84 -4.71 53.32
CA ALA A 12 26.49 -3.57 52.46
C ALA A 12 26.69 -3.85 50.96
N THR A 13 27.34 -4.96 50.59
CA THR A 13 27.67 -5.30 49.18
C THR A 13 26.73 -6.33 48.55
N SER A 14 25.82 -6.94 49.32
CA SER A 14 24.85 -7.92 48.80
C SER A 14 23.51 -7.32 48.34
N ALA A 15 23.29 -6.01 48.51
CA ALA A 15 22.03 -5.36 48.14
C ALA A 15 22.01 -4.72 46.73
N LEU A 16 23.13 -4.68 46.00
CA LEU A 16 23.21 -4.07 44.66
C LEU A 16 23.19 -5.10 43.50
N GLY A 17 23.18 -6.40 43.79
CA GLY A 17 23.21 -7.46 42.77
C GLY A 17 21.85 -7.94 42.25
N ALA A 18 20.74 -7.48 42.84
CA ALA A 18 19.40 -8.01 42.54
C ALA A 18 18.51 -7.07 41.68
N MET A 19 19.02 -5.92 41.24
CA MET A 19 18.26 -5.00 40.35
C MET A 19 18.51 -5.23 38.85
N GLY A 20 19.35 -6.19 38.46
CA GLY A 20 19.80 -6.38 37.07
C GLY A 20 19.13 -7.49 36.25
N LEU A 21 18.17 -8.25 36.80
CA LEU A 21 17.61 -9.43 36.11
C LEU A 21 16.10 -9.39 35.89
N MET A 22 15.44 -8.27 36.13
CA MET A 22 14.16 -7.98 35.48
C MET A 22 14.43 -7.40 34.09
N SER A 23 15.10 -8.18 33.23
CA SER A 23 14.76 -8.15 31.81
C SER A 23 13.33 -8.65 31.74
N GLY A 24 12.40 -7.74 32.05
CA GLY A 24 11.03 -7.89 31.63
C GLY A 24 11.13 -8.28 30.17
N CYS A 25 10.61 -9.46 29.85
CA CYS A 25 10.00 -9.64 28.56
C CYS A 25 8.93 -8.55 28.53
N ALA A 26 9.32 -7.35 28.10
CA ALA A 26 8.42 -6.47 27.39
C ALA A 26 7.99 -7.33 26.21
N THR A 27 6.97 -8.13 26.45
CA THR A 27 5.99 -8.46 25.46
C THR A 27 5.56 -7.08 24.98
N THR A 28 6.30 -6.55 23.99
CA THR A 28 5.72 -5.65 23.02
C THR A 28 4.38 -6.27 22.76
N GLY A 29 3.31 -5.54 23.10
CA GLY A 29 1.95 -6.02 22.94
C GLY A 29 1.82 -6.41 21.48
N GLY A 30 2.10 -7.68 21.20
CA GLY A 30 2.09 -8.21 19.87
C GLY A 30 0.67 -7.98 19.45
N THR A 31 0.47 -7.34 18.32
CA THR A 31 -0.77 -7.55 17.61
C THR A 31 -0.84 -9.07 17.41
N HIS A 32 -1.68 -9.75 18.19
CA HIS A 32 -1.73 -11.21 18.22
C HIS A 32 -2.53 -11.63 16.99
N GLY A 33 -1.87 -12.19 15.98
CA GLY A 33 -2.52 -12.71 14.78
C GLY A 33 -1.56 -12.87 13.60
N PRO A 34 -1.77 -13.87 12.70
CA PRO A 34 -0.99 -14.02 11.47
C PRO A 34 -1.00 -12.74 10.63
N LYS A 35 0.07 -12.49 9.87
CA LYS A 35 0.26 -11.27 9.07
C LYS A 35 0.06 -11.53 7.58
N VAL A 36 -0.88 -10.82 6.98
CA VAL A 36 -1.07 -10.77 5.54
C VAL A 36 -0.69 -9.39 5.03
N VAL A 37 0.19 -9.35 4.04
CA VAL A 37 0.49 -8.13 3.28
C VAL A 37 -0.21 -8.20 1.93
N VAL A 38 -0.86 -7.11 1.54
CA VAL A 38 -1.52 -6.95 0.24
C VAL A 38 -0.82 -5.81 -0.50
N VAL A 39 -0.37 -6.06 -1.72
CA VAL A 39 0.29 -5.06 -2.57
C VAL A 39 -0.67 -4.61 -3.68
N GLY A 40 -1.06 -3.34 -3.63
CA GLY A 40 -1.97 -2.70 -4.57
C GLY A 40 -3.42 -2.66 -4.08
N GLY A 41 -3.97 -1.45 -3.95
CA GLY A 41 -5.33 -1.15 -3.48
C GLY A 41 -6.38 -1.08 -4.59
N GLY A 42 -6.20 -1.80 -5.69
CA GLY A 42 -7.19 -1.91 -6.77
C GLY A 42 -8.38 -2.81 -6.41
N TYR A 43 -9.19 -3.18 -7.42
CA TYR A 43 -10.31 -4.11 -7.24
C TYR A 43 -9.92 -5.39 -6.50
N GLY A 44 -8.81 -6.01 -6.88
CA GLY A 44 -8.34 -7.26 -6.27
C GLY A 44 -7.89 -7.05 -4.83
N GLY A 45 -6.87 -6.21 -4.62
CA GLY A 45 -6.25 -6.06 -3.31
C GLY A 45 -7.14 -5.39 -2.25
N ALA A 46 -7.94 -4.38 -2.58
CA ALA A 46 -8.88 -3.79 -1.63
C ALA A 46 -9.94 -4.81 -1.17
N THR A 47 -10.45 -5.62 -2.11
CA THR A 47 -11.39 -6.72 -1.82
C THR A 47 -10.72 -7.78 -0.96
N ALA A 48 -9.53 -8.24 -1.34
CA ALA A 48 -8.78 -9.22 -0.58
C ALA A 48 -8.50 -8.75 0.85
N ALA A 49 -8.06 -7.50 1.03
CA ALA A 49 -7.78 -6.94 2.34
C ALA A 49 -9.04 -6.94 3.24
N LYS A 50 -10.19 -6.53 2.70
CA LYS A 50 -11.48 -6.58 3.41
C LYS A 50 -11.86 -8.00 3.81
N TYR A 51 -11.86 -8.93 2.85
CA TYR A 51 -12.37 -10.28 3.09
C TYR A 51 -11.44 -11.14 3.95
N VAL A 52 -10.12 -10.94 3.88
CA VAL A 52 -9.18 -11.58 4.81
C VAL A 52 -9.47 -11.14 6.24
N ARG A 53 -9.74 -9.84 6.49
CA ARG A 53 -10.16 -9.37 7.82
C ARG A 53 -11.49 -10.01 8.22
N MET A 54 -12.51 -9.96 7.38
CA MET A 54 -13.85 -10.46 7.72
C MET A 54 -13.90 -11.97 7.95
N TRP A 55 -13.29 -12.77 7.07
CA TRP A 55 -13.37 -14.24 7.14
C TRP A 55 -12.46 -14.86 8.20
N SER A 56 -11.45 -14.12 8.66
CA SER A 56 -10.66 -14.53 9.82
C SER A 56 -11.27 -14.11 11.15
N ASP A 57 -12.53 -13.66 11.16
CA ASP A 57 -13.18 -13.02 12.31
C ASP A 57 -12.28 -11.93 12.94
N TYR A 58 -11.64 -11.14 12.07
CA TYR A 58 -10.69 -10.09 12.44
C TYR A 58 -9.45 -10.56 13.22
N GLY A 59 -9.12 -11.85 13.19
CA GLY A 59 -7.91 -12.42 13.80
C GLY A 59 -6.62 -12.29 12.97
N ILE A 60 -6.71 -12.13 11.65
CA ILE A 60 -5.52 -11.92 10.79
C ILE A 60 -5.23 -10.43 10.63
N GLN A 61 -4.01 -10.01 10.87
CA GLN A 61 -3.55 -8.65 10.60
C GLN A 61 -3.36 -8.44 9.11
N VAL A 62 -3.95 -7.40 8.56
CA VAL A 62 -3.82 -7.06 7.14
C VAL A 62 -3.16 -5.71 7.00
N THR A 63 -2.02 -5.68 6.30
CA THR A 63 -1.38 -4.44 5.84
C THR A 63 -1.58 -4.31 4.33
N LEU A 64 -2.26 -3.26 3.90
CA LEU A 64 -2.43 -2.90 2.49
C LEU A 64 -1.39 -1.83 2.14
N ILE A 65 -0.49 -2.12 1.19
CA ILE A 65 0.49 -1.17 0.67
C ILE A 65 -0.03 -0.63 -0.66
N GLU A 66 -0.32 0.66 -0.70
CA GLU A 66 -0.89 1.35 -1.86
C GLU A 66 -0.41 2.81 -1.90
N PRO A 67 0.29 3.24 -2.96
CA PRO A 67 0.85 4.60 -3.03
C PRO A 67 -0.21 5.70 -3.18
N ASN A 68 -1.39 5.40 -3.74
CA ASN A 68 -2.44 6.39 -3.97
C ASN A 68 -3.33 6.57 -2.73
N ALA A 69 -3.82 7.79 -2.52
CA ALA A 69 -4.73 8.09 -1.40
C ALA A 69 -6.13 7.50 -1.57
N SER A 70 -6.51 7.19 -2.82
CA SER A 70 -7.83 6.70 -3.19
C SER A 70 -7.75 5.78 -4.40
N PHE A 71 -8.73 4.88 -4.49
CA PHE A 71 -8.96 4.07 -5.67
C PHE A 71 -9.74 4.85 -6.72
N ILE A 72 -9.33 4.77 -7.99
CA ILE A 72 -10.05 5.37 -9.13
C ILE A 72 -10.44 4.26 -10.11
N SER A 73 -11.74 4.14 -10.41
CA SER A 73 -12.27 3.08 -11.27
C SER A 73 -12.00 3.34 -12.75
N CYS A 74 -11.14 2.53 -13.36
CA CYS A 74 -10.94 2.53 -14.81
C CYS A 74 -12.18 2.07 -15.61
N PRO A 75 -12.89 0.98 -15.24
CA PRO A 75 -14.08 0.55 -15.99
C PRO A 75 -15.18 1.62 -16.10
N ILE A 76 -15.34 2.44 -15.06
CA ILE A 76 -16.37 3.49 -15.03
C ILE A 76 -15.85 4.81 -15.65
N SER A 77 -14.54 4.94 -15.90
CA SER A 77 -13.93 6.17 -16.42
C SER A 77 -14.40 6.58 -17.81
N ASN A 78 -14.91 5.65 -18.63
CA ASN A 78 -15.54 5.96 -19.91
C ASN A 78 -16.78 6.87 -19.76
N LEU A 79 -17.51 6.79 -18.64
CA LEU A 79 -18.62 7.70 -18.35
C LEU A 79 -18.13 9.11 -18.02
N VAL A 80 -16.91 9.26 -17.51
CA VAL A 80 -16.26 10.57 -17.34
C VAL A 80 -15.81 11.11 -18.68
N ILE A 81 -15.20 10.28 -19.53
CA ILE A 81 -14.81 10.66 -20.89
C ILE A 81 -16.03 11.07 -21.73
N GLY A 82 -17.16 10.38 -21.55
CA GLY A 82 -18.43 10.73 -22.19
C GLY A 82 -19.16 11.94 -21.57
N GLY A 83 -18.72 12.44 -20.41
CA GLY A 83 -19.30 13.60 -19.75
C GLY A 83 -20.54 13.33 -18.89
N SER A 84 -20.90 12.06 -18.65
CA SER A 84 -22.07 11.68 -17.81
C SER A 84 -21.72 11.43 -16.34
N LYS A 85 -20.43 11.36 -16.01
CA LYS A 85 -19.91 11.29 -14.64
C LYS A 85 -18.73 12.23 -14.43
N THR A 86 -18.44 12.50 -13.18
CA THR A 86 -17.25 13.23 -12.73
C THR A 86 -16.17 12.28 -12.23
N MET A 87 -14.93 12.76 -12.10
CA MET A 87 -13.86 12.01 -11.44
C MET A 87 -14.20 11.65 -9.99
N ALA A 88 -14.97 12.49 -9.30
CA ALA A 88 -15.40 12.23 -7.93
C ALA A 88 -16.33 11.00 -7.85
N ASP A 89 -17.24 10.84 -8.81
CA ASP A 89 -18.18 9.71 -8.87
C ASP A 89 -17.50 8.35 -9.01
N ILE A 90 -16.26 8.32 -9.47
CA ILE A 90 -15.47 7.11 -9.72
C ILE A 90 -14.29 6.93 -8.78
N THR A 91 -14.16 7.82 -7.79
CA THR A 91 -13.06 7.82 -6.82
C THR A 91 -13.57 7.37 -5.46
N THR A 92 -12.90 6.39 -4.85
CA THR A 92 -13.28 5.82 -3.55
C THR A 92 -12.11 5.93 -2.57
N SER A 93 -12.35 6.53 -1.40
CA SER A 93 -11.38 6.56 -0.30
C SER A 93 -11.20 5.19 0.34
N TYR A 94 -9.99 4.89 0.80
CA TYR A 94 -9.69 3.69 1.58
C TYR A 94 -10.14 3.78 3.06
N ASP A 95 -10.70 4.90 3.49
CA ASP A 95 -11.12 5.13 4.90
C ASP A 95 -12.01 4.02 5.45
N ASN A 96 -12.91 3.46 4.65
CA ASN A 96 -13.80 2.39 5.12
C ASN A 96 -13.05 1.07 5.36
N LEU A 97 -11.98 0.79 4.61
CA LEU A 97 -11.12 -0.37 4.90
C LEU A 97 -10.42 -0.20 6.25
N VAL A 98 -9.92 1.00 6.53
CA VAL A 98 -9.23 1.31 7.79
C VAL A 98 -10.23 1.31 8.96
N LYS A 99 -11.27 2.15 8.89
CA LYS A 99 -12.19 2.41 10.01
C LYS A 99 -13.13 1.24 10.31
N ARG A 100 -13.62 0.53 9.29
CA ARG A 100 -14.61 -0.55 9.47
C ARG A 100 -13.99 -1.93 9.51
N HIS A 101 -12.83 -2.13 8.90
CA HIS A 101 -12.20 -3.45 8.80
C HIS A 101 -10.84 -3.54 9.48
N GLY A 102 -10.30 -2.44 10.02
CA GLY A 102 -9.01 -2.45 10.72
C GLY A 102 -7.85 -2.83 9.82
N VAL A 103 -7.94 -2.53 8.51
CA VAL A 103 -6.82 -2.69 7.58
C VAL A 103 -5.78 -1.62 7.88
N ASN A 104 -4.53 -2.02 8.07
CA ASN A 104 -3.41 -1.09 8.18
C ASN A 104 -3.02 -0.61 6.77
N LEU A 105 -3.33 0.65 6.44
CA LEU A 105 -2.99 1.23 5.15
C LEU A 105 -1.60 1.89 5.21
N VAL A 106 -0.69 1.45 4.36
CA VAL A 106 0.64 2.03 4.19
C VAL A 106 0.73 2.69 2.82
N LYS A 107 0.90 4.01 2.82
CA LYS A 107 1.01 4.80 1.58
C LYS A 107 2.45 4.84 1.09
N ASP A 108 2.87 3.79 0.40
CA ASP A 108 4.21 3.66 -0.16
C ASP A 108 4.19 2.73 -1.39
N TYR A 109 5.31 2.67 -2.10
CA TYR A 109 5.57 1.70 -3.15
C TYR A 109 6.31 0.48 -2.60
N VAL A 110 5.97 -0.70 -3.09
CA VAL A 110 6.80 -1.89 -2.93
C VAL A 110 7.88 -1.90 -4.01
N THR A 111 9.14 -2.04 -3.61
CA THR A 111 10.28 -2.06 -4.53
C THR A 111 10.94 -3.44 -4.64
N GLN A 112 10.83 -4.26 -3.58
CA GLN A 112 11.41 -5.60 -3.56
C GLN A 112 10.58 -6.53 -2.68
N ILE A 113 10.57 -7.82 -3.05
CA ILE A 113 10.03 -8.91 -2.22
C ILE A 113 11.18 -9.89 -1.99
N ASP A 114 11.46 -10.20 -0.72
CA ASP A 114 12.38 -11.26 -0.29
C ASP A 114 11.52 -12.45 0.19
N PRO A 115 11.32 -13.49 -0.64
CA PRO A 115 10.46 -14.62 -0.28
C PRO A 115 11.08 -15.55 0.76
N ASP A 116 12.41 -15.62 0.84
CA ASP A 116 13.14 -16.46 1.79
C ASP A 116 12.99 -15.91 3.21
N LYS A 117 13.12 -14.59 3.36
CA LYS A 117 12.91 -13.90 4.64
C LYS A 117 11.45 -13.53 4.90
N ARG A 118 10.59 -13.67 3.89
CA ARG A 118 9.19 -13.23 3.89
C ARG A 118 9.02 -11.76 4.27
N ILE A 119 9.73 -10.90 3.55
CA ILE A 119 9.73 -9.46 3.75
C ILE A 119 9.38 -8.75 2.45
N VAL A 120 8.59 -7.68 2.55
CA VAL A 120 8.38 -6.69 1.49
C VAL A 120 9.19 -5.44 1.83
N LYS A 121 9.98 -4.94 0.89
CA LYS A 121 10.71 -3.67 1.05
C LYS A 121 9.97 -2.55 0.36
N LEU A 122 9.85 -1.44 1.07
CA LEU A 122 9.18 -0.25 0.59
C LEU A 122 10.18 0.76 0.01
N ALA A 123 9.72 1.65 -0.87
CA ALA A 123 10.55 2.73 -1.40
C ALA A 123 11.05 3.68 -0.30
N GLY A 124 10.27 3.89 0.76
CA GLY A 124 10.69 4.62 1.96
C GLY A 124 11.76 3.93 2.81
N GLY A 125 12.25 2.75 2.42
CA GLY A 125 13.30 2.00 3.12
C GLY A 125 12.81 1.10 4.26
N THR A 126 11.51 1.15 4.58
CA THR A 126 10.90 0.26 5.59
C THR A 126 10.79 -1.17 5.06
N GLU A 127 11.03 -2.15 5.92
CA GLU A 127 10.78 -3.56 5.66
C GLU A 127 9.52 -4.04 6.40
N VAL A 128 8.62 -4.72 5.68
CA VAL A 128 7.34 -5.21 6.20
C VAL A 128 7.32 -6.74 6.15
N PRO A 129 7.39 -7.43 7.31
CA PRO A 129 7.34 -8.89 7.37
C PRO A 129 5.92 -9.42 7.14
N TYR A 130 5.81 -10.61 6.53
CA TYR A 130 4.53 -11.26 6.27
C TYR A 130 4.56 -12.78 6.51
N ASP A 131 3.40 -13.36 6.82
CA ASP A 131 3.19 -14.81 6.77
C ASP A 131 2.62 -15.25 5.42
N ARG A 132 1.81 -14.40 4.80
CA ARG A 132 1.31 -14.55 3.42
C ARG A 132 1.30 -13.20 2.70
N LEU A 133 1.51 -13.24 1.40
CA LEU A 133 1.57 -12.08 0.52
C LEU A 133 0.53 -12.22 -0.59
N ILE A 134 -0.26 -11.16 -0.81
CA ILE A 134 -1.20 -11.05 -1.92
C ILE A 134 -0.69 -9.98 -2.87
N LEU A 135 -0.43 -10.35 -4.12
CA LEU A 135 0.01 -9.42 -5.16
C LEU A 135 -1.18 -9.05 -6.07
N SER A 136 -1.56 -7.78 -6.06
CA SER A 136 -2.58 -7.20 -6.94
C SER A 136 -2.11 -5.85 -7.53
N PRO A 137 -0.91 -5.77 -8.16
CA PRO A 137 -0.33 -4.51 -8.61
C PRO A 137 -0.99 -3.89 -9.85
N GLY A 138 -1.88 -4.65 -10.53
CA GLY A 138 -2.50 -4.22 -11.78
C GLY A 138 -1.61 -4.48 -13.00
N VAL A 139 -1.73 -3.61 -14.00
CA VAL A 139 -1.01 -3.72 -15.28
C VAL A 139 0.10 -2.69 -15.40
N ASP A 140 1.05 -2.95 -16.28
CA ASP A 140 1.98 -1.95 -16.78
C ASP A 140 2.00 -1.93 -18.31
N PHE A 141 2.59 -0.89 -18.89
CA PHE A 141 2.51 -0.61 -20.32
C PHE A 141 3.84 -0.88 -21.03
N MET A 142 3.79 -1.72 -22.05
CA MET A 142 4.93 -2.05 -22.91
C MET A 142 5.14 -0.96 -23.97
N PHE A 143 5.58 0.24 -23.56
CA PHE A 143 5.75 1.36 -24.49
C PHE A 143 6.75 1.08 -25.62
N ASP A 144 7.74 0.21 -25.38
CA ASP A 144 8.75 -0.16 -26.38
C ASP A 144 8.18 -0.98 -27.53
N ALA A 145 7.00 -1.61 -27.36
CA ALA A 145 6.29 -2.28 -28.44
C ALA A 145 5.70 -1.29 -29.47
N LEU A 146 5.61 0.00 -29.11
CA LEU A 146 5.15 1.08 -29.98
C LEU A 146 6.22 2.18 -30.02
N PRO A 147 7.31 2.03 -30.82
CA PRO A 147 8.42 2.98 -30.85
C PRO A 147 8.00 4.43 -31.11
N GLY A 148 6.89 4.65 -31.81
CA GLY A 148 6.31 5.99 -32.02
C GLY A 148 5.93 6.72 -30.73
N LEU A 149 5.55 5.99 -29.67
CA LEU A 149 5.24 6.56 -28.35
C LEU A 149 6.49 6.96 -27.56
N ASN A 150 7.68 6.52 -27.96
CA ASN A 150 8.93 6.93 -27.32
C ASN A 150 9.46 8.28 -27.84
N LYS A 151 8.81 8.86 -28.85
CA LYS A 151 9.12 10.22 -29.31
C LYS A 151 8.72 11.25 -28.25
N ALA A 152 9.51 12.32 -28.14
CA ALA A 152 9.21 13.42 -27.21
C ALA A 152 7.82 14.01 -27.49
N GLY A 153 7.00 14.15 -26.44
CA GLY A 153 5.65 14.71 -26.56
C GLY A 153 4.57 13.73 -27.06
N ALA A 154 4.92 12.47 -27.38
CA ALA A 154 3.96 11.52 -27.92
C ALA A 154 2.97 11.01 -26.87
N LYS A 155 3.42 10.72 -25.64
CA LYS A 155 2.58 10.15 -24.56
C LYS A 155 1.63 11.19 -23.94
N GLU A 156 1.91 12.46 -24.17
CA GLU A 156 1.09 13.61 -23.78
C GLU A 156 -0.05 13.86 -24.79
N LYS A 157 0.07 13.33 -26.02
CA LYS A 157 -0.90 13.51 -27.11
C LYS A 157 -1.70 12.24 -27.42
N VAL A 158 -1.06 11.07 -27.31
CA VAL A 158 -1.67 9.76 -27.53
C VAL A 158 -1.91 9.13 -26.17
N LEU A 159 -3.12 9.36 -25.66
CA LEU A 159 -3.49 9.01 -24.30
C LEU A 159 -4.10 7.61 -24.27
N HIS A 160 -3.54 6.72 -23.45
CA HIS A 160 -4.05 5.35 -23.30
C HIS A 160 -5.30 5.29 -22.42
N ALA A 161 -5.40 6.19 -21.42
CA ALA A 161 -6.48 6.21 -20.41
C ALA A 161 -6.79 4.88 -19.67
N TRP A 162 -6.00 3.83 -19.89
CA TRP A 162 -6.14 2.50 -19.26
C TRP A 162 -5.76 2.43 -17.77
N LYS A 163 -5.11 3.48 -17.25
CA LYS A 163 -5.06 3.79 -15.81
C LYS A 163 -5.82 5.10 -15.64
N ALA A 164 -6.93 5.05 -14.92
CA ALA A 164 -7.78 6.22 -14.73
C ALA A 164 -7.10 7.30 -13.88
N GLY A 165 -7.66 8.51 -13.90
CA GLY A 165 -7.12 9.67 -13.19
C GLY A 165 -6.70 10.75 -14.17
N ALA A 166 -5.44 11.19 -14.09
CA ALA A 166 -4.93 12.28 -14.92
C ALA A 166 -5.09 12.02 -16.43
N GLN A 167 -4.86 10.79 -16.89
CA GLN A 167 -5.05 10.40 -18.29
C GLN A 167 -6.52 10.48 -18.72
N THR A 168 -7.48 10.07 -17.87
CA THR A 168 -8.92 10.21 -18.13
C THR A 168 -9.30 11.69 -18.33
N VAL A 169 -8.83 12.56 -17.43
CA VAL A 169 -9.09 14.01 -17.50
C VAL A 169 -8.45 14.62 -18.74
N ALA A 170 -7.21 14.27 -19.04
CA ALA A 170 -6.51 14.75 -20.23
C ALA A 170 -7.24 14.33 -21.51
N LEU A 171 -7.70 13.08 -21.60
CA LEU A 171 -8.42 12.58 -22.77
C LEU A 171 -9.78 13.26 -22.92
N ARG A 172 -10.52 13.45 -21.82
CA ARG A 172 -11.77 14.23 -21.85
C ARG A 172 -11.54 15.64 -22.40
N LYS A 173 -10.53 16.35 -21.88
CA LYS A 173 -10.19 17.70 -22.34
C LYS A 173 -9.78 17.73 -23.82
N GLN A 174 -9.02 16.74 -24.27
CA GLN A 174 -8.61 16.63 -25.68
C GLN A 174 -9.83 16.45 -26.59
N LEU A 175 -10.82 15.66 -26.16
CA LEU A 175 -12.07 15.47 -26.90
C LEU A 175 -12.98 16.70 -26.86
N GLU A 176 -13.08 17.40 -25.74
CA GLU A 176 -13.86 18.65 -25.63
C GLU A 176 -13.27 19.79 -26.46
N ALA A 177 -11.94 19.83 -26.58
CA ALA A 177 -11.23 20.83 -27.38
C ALA A 177 -11.19 20.47 -28.88
N MET A 178 -11.67 19.28 -29.27
CA MET A 178 -11.70 18.87 -30.67
C MET A 178 -12.74 19.71 -31.43
N PRO A 179 -12.35 20.40 -32.52
CA PRO A 179 -13.31 21.12 -33.36
C PRO A 179 -14.38 20.18 -33.92
N ASP A 180 -15.56 20.72 -34.18
CA ASP A 180 -16.62 19.97 -34.87
C ASP A 180 -16.11 19.44 -36.23
N GLY A 181 -16.49 18.21 -36.57
CA GLY A 181 -15.95 17.46 -37.70
C GLY A 181 -14.55 16.85 -37.49
N GLY A 182 -13.95 17.02 -36.31
CA GLY A 182 -12.67 16.38 -35.95
C GLY A 182 -12.75 14.85 -35.88
N VAL A 183 -11.62 14.18 -36.15
CA VAL A 183 -11.52 12.72 -36.12
C VAL A 183 -10.77 12.26 -34.87
N TYR A 184 -11.40 11.39 -34.10
CA TYR A 184 -10.76 10.65 -33.01
C TYR A 184 -10.46 9.22 -33.45
N ALA A 185 -9.21 8.78 -33.27
CA ALA A 185 -8.79 7.41 -33.52
C ALA A 185 -8.57 6.68 -32.20
N LEU A 186 -9.20 5.51 -32.05
CA LEU A 186 -9.00 4.59 -30.93
C LEU A 186 -8.45 3.27 -31.48
N SER A 187 -7.34 2.80 -30.90
CA SER A 187 -6.83 1.46 -31.14
C SER A 187 -7.03 0.64 -29.88
N ILE A 188 -7.84 -0.41 -29.98
CA ILE A 188 -8.06 -1.39 -28.91
C ILE A 188 -7.11 -2.57 -29.16
N PRO A 189 -6.50 -3.16 -28.12
CA PRO A 189 -5.77 -4.42 -28.25
C PRO A 189 -6.64 -5.55 -28.83
#